data_AF-A0A3M0YTZ1-F1
#
_entry.id   AF-A0A3M0YTZ1-F1
#
_cell.length_a   1.000
_cell.length_b   1.000
_cell.length_c   1.000
_cell.angle_alpha   90.00
_cell.angle_beta   90.00
_cell.angle_gamma   90.00
#
_symmetry.space_group_name_H-M   'P 1'
#
loop_
_entity.id
_entity.type
_entity.pdbx_description
1 polymer ?
#
loop_
_entity_poly.entity_id
_entity_poly.type
_entity_poly.pdbx_seq_one_letter_code
_entity_poly.pdbx_strand_id
1 'polypeptide(L)' 'GLVFMLWGSFAKKKSVLIDPFRHLILEAAHPSPLAAHKGFIGCRHFSKANDYLRANGKEPIAWQLPT' A
#
# COMPACT_ATOMS: atom_id res chain seq x y z
N GLY A 1 11.80 5.67 4.70
CA GLY A 1 11.84 5.02 3.38
C GLY A 1 10.73 5.49 2.46
N LEU A 2 10.38 4.67 1.47
CA LEU A 2 9.19 4.81 0.62
C LEU A 2 8.13 3.79 1.06
N VAL A 3 6.89 3.98 0.59
CA VAL A 3 5.80 3.01 0.75
C VAL A 3 5.41 2.48 -0.63
N PHE A 4 5.45 1.17 -0.82
CA PHE A 4 5.02 0.49 -2.04
C PHE A 4 3.71 -0.25 -1.78
N MET A 5 2.65 0.10 -2.52
CA MET A 5 1.37 -0.62 -2.47
C MET A 5 1.29 -1.59 -3.65
N LEU A 6 1.38 -2.88 -3.37
CA LEU A 6 1.39 -3.94 -4.38
C LEU A 6 0.06 -4.69 -4.37
N TRP A 7 -0.85 -4.28 -5.26
CA TRP A 7 -2.19 -4.86 -5.36
C TRP A 7 -2.31 -5.87 -6.49
N GLY A 8 -2.60 -7.12 -6.13
CA GLY A 8 -2.71 -8.24 -7.07
C GLY A 8 -1.38 -8.95 -7.37
N SER A 9 -1.48 -10.19 -7.85
CA SER A 9 -0.35 -11.11 -7.96
C SER A 9 0.78 -10.59 -8.84
N PHE A 10 0.47 -9.84 -9.91
CA PHE A 10 1.49 -9.26 -10.78
C PHE A 10 2.33 -8.20 -10.06
N ALA A 11 1.69 -7.30 -9.30
CA ALA A 11 2.37 -6.29 -8.51
C ALA A 11 3.19 -6.91 -7.37
N LYS A 12 2.61 -7.89 -6.64
CA LYS A 12 3.30 -8.60 -5.55
C LYS A 12 4.60 -9.26 -6.01
N LYS A 13 4.64 -9.81 -7.23
CA LYS A 13 5.88 -10.38 -7.80
C LYS A 13 7.04 -9.38 -7.92
N LYS A 14 6.77 -8.07 -7.84
CA LYS A 14 7.80 -7.02 -7.87
C LYS A 14 8.36 -6.68 -6.50
N SER A 15 7.85 -7.28 -5.42
CA SER A 15 8.37 -7.10 -4.06
C SER A 15 9.86 -7.46 -3.95
N VAL A 16 10.32 -8.43 -4.75
CA VAL A 16 11.74 -8.84 -4.82
C VAL A 16 12.69 -7.73 -5.29
N LEU A 17 12.17 -6.66 -5.92
CA LEU A 17 12.95 -5.51 -6.36
C LEU A 17 13.06 -4.41 -5.29
N ILE A 18 12.42 -4.61 -4.14
CA ILE A 18 12.28 -3.59 -3.09
C ILE A 18 12.99 -4.09 -1.83
N ASP A 19 13.88 -3.25 -1.29
CA ASP A 19 14.54 -3.52 0.00
C ASP A 19 13.53 -3.34 1.17
N PRO A 20 13.13 -4.42 1.87
CA PRO A 20 12.13 -4.35 2.93
C PRO A 20 12.68 -3.76 4.24
N PHE A 21 14.00 -3.64 4.39
CA PHE A 21 14.59 -3.01 5.57
C PHE A 21 14.58 -1.48 5.46
N ARG A 22 14.57 -0.96 4.22
CA ARG A 22 14.54 0.48 3.94
C ARG A 22 13.14 1.01 3.64
N HIS A 23 12.25 0.18 3.14
CA HIS A 23 10.95 0.58 2.60
C HIS A 23 9.80 -0.25 3.17
N LEU A 24 8.61 0.33 3.25
CA LEU A 24 7.40 -0.41 3.60
C LEU A 24 6.77 -1.00 2.33
N ILE A 25 6.46 -2.29 2.37
CA ILE A 25 5.71 -2.99 1.33
C ILE A 25 4.34 -3.37 1.89
N LEU A 26 3.27 -2.91 1.23
CA LEU A 26 1.89 -3.22 1.58
C LEU A 26 1.26 -4.05 0.47
N GLU A 27 0.94 -5.31 0.74
CA GLU A 27 0.37 -6.23 -0.25
C GLU A 27 -1.10 -6.55 0.04
N ALA A 28 -1.93 -6.53 -1.00
CA ALA A 28 -3.35 -6.93 -0.91
C ALA A 28 -3.83 -7.57 -2.21
N ALA A 29 -5.05 -8.11 -2.21
CA ALA A 29 -5.72 -8.47 -3.45
C ALA A 29 -5.89 -7.24 -4.36
N HIS A 30 -6.12 -7.47 -5.65
CA HIS A 30 -6.36 -6.37 -6.59
C HIS A 30 -7.73 -5.71 -6.32
N PRO A 31 -7.88 -4.38 -6.48
CA PRO A 31 -9.16 -3.67 -6.28
C PRO A 31 -10.27 -4.04 -7.27
N SER A 32 -9.98 -4.80 -8.33
CA SER A 32 -11.01 -5.19 -9.30
C SER A 32 -12.13 -6.01 -8.64
N PRO A 33 -13.38 -5.91 -9.14
CA PRO A 33 -14.54 -6.57 -8.53
C PRO A 33 -14.35 -8.07 -8.29
N LEU A 34 -13.64 -8.76 -9.19
CA LEU A 34 -13.36 -10.20 -9.11
C LEU A 34 -12.54 -10.61 -7.86
N ALA A 35 -11.74 -9.70 -7.32
CA ALA A 35 -10.76 -10.00 -6.26
C ALA A 35 -10.89 -9.10 -5.03
N ALA A 36 -11.65 -8.00 -5.09
CA ALA A 36 -11.66 -6.99 -4.03
C ALA A 36 -12.08 -7.58 -2.66
N HIS A 37 -13.13 -8.41 -2.66
CA HIS A 37 -13.62 -9.09 -1.45
C HIS A 37 -12.66 -10.15 -0.90
N LYS A 38 -11.66 -10.57 -1.69
CA LYS A 38 -10.65 -11.56 -1.29
C LYS A 38 -9.44 -10.93 -0.58
N GLY A 39 -9.54 -9.67 -0.14
CA GLY A 39 -8.55 -9.04 0.72
C GLY A 39 -8.11 -7.62 0.34
N PHE A 40 -8.74 -6.96 -0.63
CA PHE A 40 -8.54 -5.52 -0.86
C PHE A 40 -9.43 -4.70 0.08
N ILE A 41 -10.72 -5.03 0.14
CA ILE A 41 -11.65 -4.38 1.06
C ILE A 41 -11.20 -4.65 2.51
N GLY A 42 -11.04 -3.59 3.30
CA GLY A 42 -10.55 -3.67 4.67
C GLY A 42 -9.02 -3.75 4.82
N CYS A 43 -8.24 -3.72 3.73
CA CYS A 43 -6.77 -3.79 3.83
C CYS A 43 -6.14 -2.60 4.59
N ARG A 44 -6.83 -1.44 4.58
CA ARG A 44 -6.43 -0.19 5.25
C ARG A 44 -5.07 0.36 4.78
N HIS A 45 -4.71 0.16 3.50
CA HIS A 45 -3.39 0.56 2.99
C HIS A 45 -3.15 2.07 3.07
N PHE A 46 -4.14 2.90 2.79
CA PHE A 46 -4.00 4.36 2.82
C PHE A 46 -3.63 4.88 4.21
N SER A 47 -4.30 4.41 5.26
CA SER A 47 -3.97 4.80 6.63
C SER A 47 -2.63 4.22 7.07
N LYS A 48 -2.37 2.93 6.80
CA LYS A 48 -1.07 2.29 7.11
C LYS A 48 0.11 3.00 6.45
N ALA A 49 -0.05 3.46 5.21
CA ALA A 49 0.98 4.23 4.52
C ALA A 49 1.25 5.55 5.24
N ASN A 50 0.20 6.28 5.62
CA ASN A 50 0.35 7.51 6.38
C ASN A 50 0.95 7.27 7.78
N ASP A 51 0.62 6.18 8.45
CA ASP A 51 1.22 5.82 9.74
C ASP A 51 2.72 5.59 9.62
N TYR A 52 3.16 4.90 8.56
CA TYR A 52 4.59 4.73 8.26
C TYR A 52 5.27 6.06 7.93
N LEU A 53 4.65 6.92 7.12
CA LEU A 53 5.21 8.22 6.77
C LEU A 53 5.41 9.07 8.04
N ARG A 54 4.39 9.15 8.91
CA ARG A 54 4.48 9.86 10.19
C ARG A 54 5.59 9.31 11.08
N ALA A 55 5.65 7.98 11.24
CA ALA A 55 6.71 7.33 12.03
C ALA A 55 8.12 7.59 11.49
N ASN A 56 8.24 7.94 10.21
CA ASN A 56 9.50 8.29 9.54
C ASN A 56 9.70 9.82 9.41
N GLY A 57 8.93 10.64 10.13
CA GLY A 57 9.03 12.10 10.09
C GLY A 57 8.65 12.73 8.74
N LYS A 58 7.85 12.03 7.93
CA LYS A 58 7.36 12.51 6.62
C LYS A 58 5.91 12.95 6.73
N GLU A 59 5.55 13.94 5.92
CA GLU A 59 4.18 14.40 5.80
C GLU A 59 3.27 13.28 5.26
N PRO A 60 2.11 13.03 5.88
CA PRO A 60 1.14 12.05 5.38
C PRO A 60 0.49 12.54 4.08
N ILE A 61 0.05 11.60 3.24
CA ILE A 61 -0.64 11.93 1.99
C ILE A 61 -2.10 12.31 2.30
N ALA A 62 -2.55 13.43 1.75
CA ALA A 62 -3.95 13.81 1.71
C ALA A 62 -4.68 13.01 0.61
N TRP A 63 -5.34 11.93 1.00
CA TRP A 63 -6.02 11.01 0.07
C TRP A 63 -7.39 11.49 -0.42
N GLN A 64 -7.94 12.53 0.22
CA GLN A 64 -9.24 13.08 -0.16
C GLN A 64 -9.14 13.65 -1.59
N LEU A 65 -10.00 13.15 -2.48
CA LEU A 65 -10.11 13.67 -3.83
C LEU A 65 -11.01 14.91 -3.86
N PRO A 66 -10.82 15.82 -4.83
CA PRO A 66 -11.77 16.90 -5.08
C PRO A 66 -13.19 16.36 -5.26
N THR A 67 -14.16 17.10 -4.76
CA THR A 67 -15.60 16.86 -4.98
C THR A 67 -16.08 17.51 -6.26
#